data_AF-A0A7C1JN30-F1
#
_entry.id   AF-A0A7C1JN30-F1
#
_cell.length_a   1.000
_cell.length_b   1.000
_cell.length_c   1.000
_cell.angle_alpha   90.00
_cell.angle_beta   90.00
_cell.angle_gamma   90.00
#
_symmetry.space_group_name_H-M   'P 1'
#
loop_
_entity.id
_entity.type
_entity.pdbx_description
1 polymer ?
#
loop_
_entity_poly.entity_id
_entity_poly.type
_entity_poly.pdbx_seq_one_letter_code
_entity_poly.pdbx_strand_id
1 'polypeptide(L)'
;MRDVLLVEDYQPRSELVVPEHHVARARFPVVDAHNHLTHAGMPSPDPGDLIREMDYVNVATIVNLSGGTGDALRRNLARYDEAYPGRFVTFCNVDWAGVGSPGWTEGAVARLEADVKAGARGLKVFKELGLRIRDQAGRLVLPDDPRLSDLWEAAGALGIPVLIHTADPVAFFRPLDRFNERWDELHEHPDWHFYGPEFPSFAELIDSLYRLIESHPKTTFITAHVGCYPENLGFVSQMLDRYPNLYTDISARIAELGRAPYSARQWFLRYPERILFGTDVTPSAAQYQTYFRVLETADEYFPYDPDSPIPSQGRWRIYGLYLPDDVLRAVYRGNAARLLGL
;
A
#
# COMPACT_ATOMS: atom_id res chain seq x y z
N MET A 1 -19.73 16.00 -41.26
CA MET A 1 -20.56 15.82 -40.05
C MET A 1 -19.67 16.05 -38.85
N ARG A 2 -20.16 16.71 -37.79
CA ARG A 2 -19.48 16.76 -36.50
C ARG A 2 -20.28 15.85 -35.58
N ASP A 3 -19.88 14.58 -35.53
CA ASP A 3 -20.50 13.62 -34.62
C ASP A 3 -20.10 13.98 -33.19
N VAL A 4 -21.05 13.86 -32.26
CA VAL A 4 -20.84 14.16 -30.84
C VAL A 4 -20.43 12.86 -30.13
N LEU A 5 -19.31 12.90 -29.42
CA LEU A 5 -18.82 11.81 -28.57
C LEU A 5 -18.73 12.34 -27.12
N LEU A 6 -19.31 11.60 -26.17
CA LEU A 6 -19.22 11.95 -24.75
C LEU A 6 -17.82 11.58 -24.24
N VAL A 7 -17.29 12.36 -23.29
CA VAL A 7 -15.96 12.10 -22.73
C VAL A 7 -15.95 10.75 -21.99
N GLU A 8 -17.07 10.35 -21.39
CA GLU A 8 -17.20 9.04 -20.73
C GLU A 8 -16.96 7.88 -21.69
N ASP A 9 -17.42 8.00 -22.95
CA ASP A 9 -17.27 7.02 -24.03
C ASP A 9 -15.91 7.09 -24.73
N TYR A 10 -15.07 8.09 -24.43
CA TYR A 10 -13.79 8.29 -25.11
C TYR A 10 -12.75 7.25 -24.69
N GLN A 11 -12.54 6.26 -25.57
CA GLN A 11 -11.59 5.16 -25.38
C GLN A 11 -10.73 4.98 -26.65
N PRO A 12 -9.74 5.86 -26.89
CA PRO A 12 -8.95 5.82 -28.11
C PRO A 12 -8.09 4.55 -28.17
N ARG A 13 -7.99 3.98 -29.37
CA ARG A 13 -6.97 2.98 -29.69
C ARG A 13 -5.68 3.72 -30.06
N SER A 14 -4.56 3.31 -29.47
CA SER A 14 -3.27 3.90 -29.80
C SER A 14 -2.84 3.47 -31.20
N GLU A 15 -2.39 4.42 -32.01
CA GLU A 15 -1.77 4.17 -33.32
C GLU A 15 -0.22 4.17 -33.22
N LEU A 16 0.33 4.29 -32.00
CA LEU A 16 1.77 4.17 -31.79
C LEU A 16 2.22 2.74 -32.08
N VAL A 17 3.30 2.62 -32.87
CA VAL A 17 3.97 1.34 -33.12
C VAL A 17 5.24 1.32 -32.28
N VAL A 18 5.14 0.74 -31.09
CA VAL A 18 6.24 0.61 -30.12
C VAL A 18 6.43 -0.86 -29.75
N PRO A 19 7.61 -1.28 -29.28
CA PRO A 19 7.80 -2.63 -28.75
C PRO A 19 6.83 -2.92 -27.59
N GLU A 20 6.29 -4.14 -27.57
CA GLU A 20 5.43 -4.64 -26.51
C GLU A 20 6.00 -5.96 -25.97
N HIS A 21 6.08 -6.06 -24.65
CA HIS A 21 6.58 -7.24 -23.96
C HIS A 21 5.52 -7.77 -22.98
N HIS A 22 5.22 -9.06 -23.10
CA HIS A 22 4.36 -9.77 -22.15
C HIS A 22 5.22 -10.45 -21.08
N VAL A 23 5.21 -9.91 -19.86
CA VAL A 23 5.96 -10.48 -18.74
C VAL A 23 5.10 -11.53 -18.05
N ALA A 24 5.23 -12.80 -18.46
CA ALA A 24 4.38 -13.88 -17.96
C ALA A 24 4.57 -14.20 -16.47
N ARG A 25 5.76 -13.95 -15.93
CA ARG A 25 6.13 -14.23 -14.53
C ARG A 25 7.30 -13.33 -14.10
N ALA A 26 7.40 -13.05 -12.81
CA ALA A 26 8.46 -12.20 -12.27
C ALA A 26 9.85 -12.77 -12.54
N ARG A 27 10.80 -11.90 -12.90
CA ARG A 27 12.20 -12.26 -13.14
C ARG A 27 12.92 -12.83 -11.92
N PHE A 28 12.52 -12.41 -10.71
CA PHE A 28 12.99 -12.93 -9.43
C PHE A 28 11.79 -13.24 -8.51
N PRO A 29 11.91 -14.15 -7.54
CA PRO A 29 10.83 -14.44 -6.61
C PRO A 29 10.36 -13.18 -5.88
N VAL A 30 9.05 -12.96 -5.83
CA VAL A 30 8.41 -11.76 -5.27
C VAL A 30 7.82 -12.03 -3.89
N VAL A 31 7.95 -11.07 -2.98
CA VAL A 31 7.14 -10.92 -1.79
C VAL A 31 6.19 -9.75 -2.03
N ASP A 32 4.90 -10.04 -2.13
CA ASP A 32 3.88 -9.00 -2.18
C ASP A 32 3.64 -8.49 -0.76
N ALA A 33 4.29 -7.38 -0.40
CA ALA A 33 4.28 -6.86 0.96
C ALA A 33 3.01 -6.09 1.33
N HIS A 34 2.04 -5.98 0.42
CA HIS A 34 0.83 -5.21 0.67
C HIS A 34 -0.39 -5.82 0.00
N ASN A 35 -1.16 -6.57 0.79
CA ASN A 35 -2.43 -7.12 0.35
C ASN A 35 -3.41 -7.27 1.51
N HIS A 36 -4.69 -7.34 1.17
CA HIS A 36 -5.78 -7.53 2.13
C HIS A 36 -6.57 -8.79 1.75
N LEU A 37 -6.33 -9.89 2.47
CA LEU A 37 -6.94 -11.20 2.16
C LEU A 37 -8.27 -11.43 2.89
N THR A 38 -8.67 -10.49 3.73
CA THR A 38 -10.01 -10.43 4.33
C THR A 38 -10.55 -9.00 4.28
N HIS A 39 -11.82 -8.88 3.93
CA HIS A 39 -12.55 -7.62 3.88
C HIS A 39 -13.95 -7.84 4.44
N ALA A 40 -14.44 -6.88 5.24
CA ALA A 40 -15.79 -6.96 5.78
C ALA A 40 -16.82 -6.99 4.63
N GLY A 41 -17.69 -8.00 4.61
CA GLY A 41 -18.75 -8.13 3.62
C GLY A 41 -18.35 -8.73 2.26
N MET A 42 -17.07 -9.06 2.05
CA MET A 42 -16.60 -9.72 0.83
C MET A 42 -16.10 -11.14 1.13
N PRO A 43 -16.35 -12.12 0.24
CA PRO A 43 -15.77 -13.45 0.37
C PRO A 43 -14.25 -13.35 0.38
N SER A 44 -13.60 -13.96 1.39
CA SER A 44 -12.15 -14.11 1.37
C SER A 44 -11.75 -15.05 0.24
N PRO A 45 -10.69 -14.74 -0.52
CA PRO A 45 -10.17 -15.64 -1.55
C PRO A 45 -9.83 -17.02 -0.94
N ASP A 46 -9.97 -18.06 -1.75
CA ASP A 46 -9.51 -19.39 -1.36
C ASP A 46 -7.97 -19.41 -1.34
N PRO A 47 -7.33 -19.81 -0.22
CA PRO A 47 -5.87 -19.84 -0.15
C PRO A 47 -5.22 -20.75 -1.20
N GLY A 48 -5.86 -21.87 -1.56
CA GLY A 48 -5.35 -22.79 -2.57
C GLY A 48 -5.34 -22.17 -3.96
N ASP A 49 -6.36 -21.39 -4.28
CA ASP A 49 -6.43 -20.61 -5.52
C ASP A 49 -5.31 -19.56 -5.59
N LEU A 50 -5.09 -18.83 -4.49
CA LEU A 50 -3.99 -17.87 -4.38
C LEU A 50 -2.62 -18.55 -4.58
N ILE A 51 -2.39 -19.72 -3.97
CA ILE A 51 -1.14 -20.46 -4.14
C ILE A 51 -0.89 -20.82 -5.60
N ARG A 52 -1.92 -21.27 -6.34
CA ARG A 52 -1.80 -21.59 -7.77
C ARG A 52 -1.40 -20.36 -8.60
N GLU A 53 -2.05 -19.22 -8.36
CA GLU A 53 -1.71 -17.95 -9.04
C GLU A 53 -0.28 -17.51 -8.69
N MET A 54 0.07 -17.54 -7.40
CA MET A 54 1.39 -17.20 -6.90
C MET A 54 2.50 -18.04 -7.55
N ASP A 55 2.33 -19.37 -7.61
CA ASP A 55 3.27 -20.29 -8.24
C ASP A 55 3.42 -20.00 -9.75
N TYR A 56 2.29 -19.72 -10.42
CA TYR A 56 2.27 -19.40 -11.84
C TYR A 56 3.09 -18.14 -12.16
N VAL A 57 2.96 -17.09 -11.35
CA VAL A 57 3.62 -15.80 -11.60
C VAL A 57 4.92 -15.55 -10.84
N ASN A 58 5.44 -16.56 -10.10
CA ASN A 58 6.67 -16.46 -9.30
C ASN A 58 6.57 -15.50 -8.09
N VAL A 59 5.41 -15.46 -7.45
CA VAL A 59 5.20 -14.81 -6.15
C VAL A 59 5.43 -15.85 -5.05
N ALA A 60 6.46 -15.64 -4.24
CA ALA A 60 6.83 -16.56 -3.17
C ALA A 60 5.91 -16.40 -1.95
N THR A 61 5.64 -15.16 -1.56
CA THR A 61 4.93 -14.83 -0.31
C THR A 61 3.98 -13.65 -0.51
N ILE A 62 2.80 -13.71 0.09
CA ILE A 62 1.88 -12.57 0.22
C ILE A 62 1.81 -12.14 1.69
N VAL A 63 1.95 -10.85 1.95
CA VAL A 63 1.72 -10.26 3.27
C VAL A 63 0.25 -9.86 3.38
N ASN A 64 -0.47 -10.48 4.30
CA ASN A 64 -1.85 -10.16 4.63
C ASN A 64 -1.91 -9.07 5.71
N LEU A 65 -2.35 -7.87 5.32
CA LEU A 65 -2.45 -6.70 6.17
C LEU A 65 -3.81 -6.58 6.88
N SER A 66 -4.77 -7.46 6.58
CA SER A 66 -6.05 -7.56 7.30
C SER A 66 -6.12 -8.81 8.19
N GLY A 67 -5.11 -9.01 9.03
CA GLY A 67 -5.11 -10.12 9.99
C GLY A 67 -6.13 -9.98 11.11
N GLY A 68 -6.50 -8.75 11.48
CA GLY A 68 -7.29 -8.47 12.68
C GLY A 68 -6.46 -8.60 13.96
N THR A 69 -7.13 -8.86 15.08
CA THR A 69 -6.50 -9.01 16.40
C THR A 69 -7.17 -10.14 17.18
N GLY A 70 -6.49 -10.72 18.18
CA GLY A 70 -7.05 -11.74 19.07
C GLY A 70 -7.55 -12.98 18.31
N ASP A 71 -8.83 -13.34 18.49
CA ASP A 71 -9.40 -14.53 17.84
C ASP A 71 -9.56 -14.37 16.33
N ALA A 72 -9.76 -13.14 15.83
CA ALA A 72 -9.80 -12.89 14.40
C ALA A 72 -8.44 -13.15 13.76
N LEU A 73 -7.36 -12.69 14.41
CA LEU A 73 -5.99 -12.97 13.99
C LEU A 73 -5.69 -14.46 14.00
N ARG A 74 -6.02 -15.18 15.07
CA ARG A 74 -5.80 -16.65 15.15
C ARG A 74 -6.47 -17.40 14.01
N ARG A 75 -7.68 -17.01 13.60
CA ARG A 75 -8.36 -17.62 12.45
C ARG A 75 -7.65 -17.33 11.12
N ASN A 76 -7.14 -16.11 10.94
CA ASN A 76 -6.36 -15.75 9.76
C ASN A 76 -5.03 -16.50 9.69
N LEU A 77 -4.29 -16.57 10.81
CA LEU A 77 -3.04 -17.34 10.91
C LEU A 77 -3.27 -18.82 10.59
N ALA A 78 -4.30 -19.44 11.17
CA ALA A 78 -4.66 -20.83 10.89
C ALA A 78 -5.01 -21.07 9.41
N ARG A 79 -5.71 -20.11 8.77
CA ARG A 79 -6.14 -20.21 7.38
C ARG A 79 -5.00 -20.02 6.37
N TYR A 80 -4.03 -19.17 6.69
CA TYR A 80 -2.98 -18.75 5.77
C TYR A 80 -1.61 -19.23 6.24
N ASP A 81 -1.01 -18.58 7.24
CA ASP A 81 0.36 -18.79 7.69
C ASP A 81 0.63 -20.25 8.14
N GLU A 82 -0.27 -20.86 8.91
CA GLU A 82 -0.12 -22.23 9.43
C GLU A 82 -0.45 -23.29 8.38
N ALA A 83 -1.48 -23.05 7.55
CA ALA A 83 -1.89 -23.98 6.51
C ALA A 83 -0.92 -24.00 5.32
N TYR A 84 -0.24 -22.89 5.03
CA TYR A 84 0.72 -22.75 3.94
C TYR A 84 2.02 -22.06 4.41
N PRO A 85 2.86 -22.74 5.20
CA PRO A 85 4.07 -22.16 5.78
C PRO A 85 4.98 -21.51 4.73
N GLY A 86 5.39 -20.26 4.98
CA GLY A 86 6.28 -19.47 4.11
C GLY A 86 5.59 -18.82 2.90
N ARG A 87 4.32 -19.13 2.64
CA ARG A 87 3.54 -18.55 1.53
C ARG A 87 2.73 -17.33 1.93
N PHE A 88 2.39 -17.22 3.21
CA PHE A 88 1.72 -16.05 3.75
C PHE A 88 2.43 -15.55 5.00
N VAL A 89 2.33 -14.24 5.22
CA VAL A 89 2.76 -13.55 6.43
C VAL A 89 1.65 -12.61 6.85
N THR A 90 1.08 -12.80 8.05
CA THR A 90 -0.02 -11.95 8.51
C THR A 90 0.44 -10.86 9.48
N PHE A 91 -0.05 -9.64 9.25
CA PHE A 91 0.07 -8.51 10.18
C PHE A 91 -1.19 -8.42 11.05
N CYS A 92 -1.03 -8.10 12.33
CA CYS A 92 -2.16 -7.77 13.19
C CYS A 92 -2.62 -6.33 12.97
N ASN A 93 -3.80 -6.00 13.50
CA ASN A 93 -4.38 -4.66 13.42
C ASN A 93 -4.66 -4.10 14.82
N VAL A 94 -4.78 -2.77 14.90
CA VAL A 94 -5.17 -2.08 16.14
C VAL A 94 -6.69 -2.16 16.33
N ASP A 95 -7.13 -2.53 17.53
CA ASP A 95 -8.52 -2.31 17.95
C ASP A 95 -8.68 -0.90 18.55
N TRP A 96 -9.33 -0.03 17.79
CA TRP A 96 -9.56 1.36 18.15
C TRP A 96 -10.73 1.57 19.13
N ALA A 97 -11.47 0.51 19.49
CA ALA A 97 -12.59 0.61 20.41
C ALA A 97 -12.12 1.18 21.77
N GLY A 98 -12.72 2.29 22.18
CA GLY A 98 -12.37 2.93 23.45
C GLY A 98 -11.13 3.82 23.42
N VAL A 99 -10.55 4.11 22.24
CA VAL A 99 -9.33 4.92 22.12
C VAL A 99 -9.43 6.23 22.92
N GLY A 100 -8.38 6.53 23.67
CA GLY A 100 -8.29 7.71 24.52
C GLY A 100 -8.93 7.58 25.91
N SER A 101 -9.56 6.45 26.24
CA SER A 101 -10.00 6.15 27.62
C SER A 101 -8.83 5.68 28.50
N PRO A 102 -8.91 5.87 29.84
CA PRO A 102 -7.89 5.36 30.76
C PRO A 102 -7.69 3.85 30.60
N GLY A 103 -6.45 3.39 30.48
CA GLY A 103 -6.13 1.96 30.32
C GLY A 103 -6.19 1.44 28.88
N TRP A 104 -6.64 2.25 27.90
CA TRP A 104 -6.73 1.79 26.51
C TRP A 104 -5.34 1.53 25.93
N THR A 105 -4.37 2.43 26.14
CA THR A 105 -3.02 2.30 25.58
C THR A 105 -2.31 1.07 26.13
N GLU A 106 -2.39 0.83 27.45
CA GLU A 106 -1.84 -0.35 28.09
C GLU A 106 -2.50 -1.64 27.56
N GLY A 107 -3.82 -1.61 27.35
CA GLY A 107 -4.56 -2.70 26.74
C GLY A 107 -4.16 -2.97 25.27
N ALA A 108 -3.94 -1.92 24.49
CA ALA A 108 -3.52 -2.00 23.09
C ALA A 108 -2.10 -2.59 22.97
N VAL A 109 -1.17 -2.17 23.84
CA VAL A 109 0.18 -2.74 23.93
C VAL A 109 0.13 -4.21 24.31
N ALA A 110 -0.60 -4.57 25.38
CA ALA A 110 -0.73 -5.97 25.79
C ALA A 110 -1.39 -6.85 24.71
N ARG A 111 -2.32 -6.28 23.93
CA ARG A 111 -2.93 -6.96 22.78
C ARG A 111 -1.91 -7.19 21.66
N LEU A 112 -1.12 -6.16 21.31
CA LEU A 112 -0.06 -6.27 20.31
C LEU A 112 0.95 -7.35 20.68
N GLU A 113 1.43 -7.37 21.92
CA GLU A 113 2.35 -8.40 22.42
C GLU A 113 1.75 -9.81 22.29
N ALA A 114 0.46 -9.97 22.66
CA ALA A 114 -0.24 -11.24 22.54
C ALA A 114 -0.41 -11.69 21.08
N ASP A 115 -0.67 -10.75 20.17
CA ASP A 115 -0.85 -11.01 18.74
C ASP A 115 0.47 -11.38 18.05
N VAL A 116 1.56 -10.69 18.38
CA VAL A 116 2.92 -11.05 17.92
C VAL A 116 3.31 -12.43 18.46
N LYS A 117 3.04 -12.70 19.74
CA LYS A 117 3.25 -14.04 20.32
C LYS A 117 2.43 -15.12 19.63
N ALA A 118 1.23 -14.79 19.13
CA ALA A 118 0.39 -15.72 18.39
C ALA A 118 0.90 -16.00 16.98
N GLY A 119 1.75 -15.13 16.41
CA GLY A 119 2.38 -15.34 15.10
C GLY A 119 2.37 -14.13 14.17
N ALA A 120 1.74 -13.01 14.54
CA ALA A 120 1.78 -11.81 13.72
C ALA A 120 3.22 -11.30 13.53
N ARG A 121 3.56 -10.88 12.31
CA ARG A 121 4.92 -10.43 11.93
C ARG A 121 5.04 -8.93 11.67
N GLY A 122 3.98 -8.19 11.96
CA GLY A 122 3.90 -6.75 11.74
C GLY A 122 2.57 -6.19 12.24
N LEU A 123 2.49 -4.87 12.32
CA LEU A 123 1.29 -4.13 12.68
C LEU A 123 0.82 -3.30 11.48
N LYS A 124 -0.43 -3.49 11.01
CA LYS A 124 -1.04 -2.61 10.02
C LYS A 124 -1.93 -1.58 10.69
N VAL A 125 -1.73 -0.32 10.30
CA VAL A 125 -2.57 0.83 10.60
C VAL A 125 -3.21 1.33 9.31
N PHE A 126 -4.53 1.45 9.30
CA PHE A 126 -5.31 1.88 8.13
C PHE A 126 -5.57 3.39 8.14
N LYS A 127 -6.00 3.92 6.98
CA LYS A 127 -6.24 5.35 6.74
C LYS A 127 -7.31 5.98 7.63
N GLU A 128 -8.16 5.18 8.29
CA GLU A 128 -9.14 5.67 9.25
C GLU A 128 -8.47 6.41 10.40
N LEU A 129 -7.23 6.08 10.77
CA LEU A 129 -6.46 6.90 11.71
C LEU A 129 -6.12 8.23 11.03
N GLY A 130 -6.63 9.33 11.59
CA GLY A 130 -6.55 10.66 11.00
C GLY A 130 -7.74 11.04 10.11
N LEU A 131 -8.57 10.09 9.64
CA LEU A 131 -9.76 10.42 8.84
C LEU A 131 -11.08 10.16 9.56
N ARG A 132 -11.17 9.11 10.39
CA ARG A 132 -12.44 8.63 10.96
C ARG A 132 -12.37 8.20 12.41
N ILE A 133 -11.22 7.73 12.91
CA ILE A 133 -11.09 7.29 14.30
C ILE A 133 -11.20 8.49 15.25
N ARG A 134 -12.15 8.41 16.18
CA ARG A 134 -12.42 9.45 17.18
C ARG A 134 -12.33 8.88 18.60
N ASP A 135 -11.83 9.70 19.51
CA ASP A 135 -11.82 9.37 20.93
C ASP A 135 -13.20 9.51 21.58
N GLN A 136 -13.29 9.19 22.88
CA GLN A 136 -14.53 9.26 23.65
C GLN A 136 -15.14 10.67 23.74
N ALA A 137 -14.35 11.71 23.46
CA ALA A 137 -14.83 13.10 23.39
C ALA A 137 -15.23 13.52 21.97
N GLY A 138 -15.24 12.59 21.01
CA GLY A 138 -15.54 12.85 19.60
C GLY A 138 -14.41 13.54 18.84
N ARG A 139 -13.21 13.68 19.44
CA ARG A 139 -12.07 14.32 18.79
C ARG A 139 -11.37 13.31 17.90
N LEU A 140 -11.02 13.74 16.69
CA LEU A 140 -10.27 12.94 15.75
C LEU A 140 -8.89 12.58 16.33
N VAL A 141 -8.48 11.32 16.20
CA VAL A 141 -7.17 10.84 16.61
C VAL A 141 -6.25 10.88 15.38
N LEU A 142 -5.17 11.65 15.48
CA LEU A 142 -4.16 11.77 14.42
C LEU A 142 -3.04 10.72 14.60
N PRO A 143 -2.29 10.39 13.53
CA PRO A 143 -1.13 9.49 13.61
C PRO A 143 -0.13 9.81 14.73
N ASP A 144 0.18 11.09 14.95
CA ASP A 144 1.10 11.59 15.98
C ASP A 144 0.46 11.84 17.35
N ASP A 145 -0.74 11.34 17.61
CA ASP A 145 -1.37 11.49 18.92
C ASP A 145 -0.50 10.83 20.01
N PRO A 146 -0.08 11.57 21.06
CA PRO A 146 0.88 11.08 22.04
C PRO A 146 0.39 9.87 22.83
N ARG A 147 -0.93 9.64 22.89
CA ARG A 147 -1.53 8.48 23.54
C ARG A 147 -1.22 7.17 22.81
N LEU A 148 -0.78 7.25 21.55
CA LEU A 148 -0.39 6.10 20.73
C LEU A 148 1.09 5.77 20.84
N SER A 149 1.91 6.63 21.47
CA SER A 149 3.37 6.50 21.50
C SER A 149 3.84 5.14 22.00
N ASP A 150 3.28 4.66 23.11
CA ASP A 150 3.68 3.39 23.72
C ASP A 150 3.36 2.18 22.81
N LEU A 151 2.32 2.28 21.97
CA LEU A 151 1.99 1.23 21.00
C LEU A 151 3.08 1.12 19.92
N TRP A 152 3.60 2.25 19.46
CA TRP A 152 4.66 2.30 18.46
C TRP A 152 6.01 1.87 19.02
N GLU A 153 6.33 2.29 20.25
CA GLU A 153 7.54 1.83 20.95
C GLU A 153 7.47 0.32 21.24
N ALA A 154 6.30 -0.21 21.59
CA ALA A 154 6.10 -1.65 21.76
C ALA A 154 6.36 -2.43 20.47
N ALA A 155 5.87 -1.94 19.31
CA ALA A 155 6.18 -2.56 18.01
C ALA A 155 7.69 -2.59 17.73
N GLY A 156 8.39 -1.48 18.01
CA GLY A 156 9.86 -1.39 17.90
C GLY A 156 10.59 -2.36 18.84
N ALA A 157 10.16 -2.45 20.10
CA ALA A 157 10.75 -3.36 21.09
C ALA A 157 10.52 -4.84 20.74
N LEU A 158 9.39 -5.17 20.12
CA LEU A 158 9.07 -6.49 19.59
C LEU A 158 9.81 -6.82 18.28
N GLY A 159 10.48 -5.83 17.67
CA GLY A 159 11.24 -6.00 16.43
C GLY A 159 10.37 -6.21 15.20
N ILE A 160 9.10 -5.78 15.23
CA ILE A 160 8.18 -5.88 14.10
C ILE A 160 7.99 -4.52 13.42
N PRO A 161 7.79 -4.46 12.09
CA PRO A 161 7.49 -3.22 11.40
C PRO A 161 6.03 -2.79 11.61
N VAL A 162 5.80 -1.48 11.56
CA VAL A 162 4.47 -0.87 11.47
C VAL A 162 4.24 -0.42 10.03
N LEU A 163 3.32 -1.07 9.31
CA LEU A 163 2.85 -0.57 8.02
C LEU A 163 1.67 0.38 8.23
N ILE A 164 1.83 1.64 7.85
CA ILE A 164 0.84 2.69 8.08
C ILE A 164 0.37 3.31 6.76
N HIS A 165 -0.94 3.37 6.59
CA HIS A 165 -1.62 4.12 5.53
C HIS A 165 -2.18 5.39 6.14
N THR A 166 -1.78 6.54 5.62
CA THR A 166 -2.30 7.85 6.02
C THR A 166 -2.70 8.63 4.78
N ALA A 167 -3.83 9.33 4.85
CA ALA A 167 -4.41 10.03 3.71
C ALA A 167 -4.67 9.07 2.52
N ASP A 168 -4.80 9.66 1.34
CA ASP A 168 -5.07 9.05 0.04
C ASP A 168 -4.57 10.02 -1.05
N PRO A 169 -4.68 9.73 -2.37
CA PRO A 169 -4.17 10.60 -3.43
C PRO A 169 -4.57 12.06 -3.23
N VAL A 170 -3.67 13.01 -3.53
CA VAL A 170 -3.87 14.43 -3.22
C VAL A 170 -5.19 14.98 -3.78
N ALA A 171 -5.59 14.47 -4.93
CA ALA A 171 -6.83 14.81 -5.61
C ALA A 171 -8.10 14.48 -4.81
N PHE A 172 -8.06 13.51 -3.88
CA PHE A 172 -9.18 13.16 -3.00
C PHE A 172 -9.46 14.28 -1.98
N PHE A 173 -8.49 15.19 -1.77
CA PHE A 173 -8.60 16.37 -0.91
C PHE A 173 -8.77 17.66 -1.72
N ARG A 174 -9.25 17.56 -2.97
CA ARG A 174 -9.54 18.70 -3.86
C ARG A 174 -11.03 18.72 -4.23
N PRO A 175 -11.58 19.87 -4.66
CA PRO A 175 -12.92 19.90 -5.24
C PRO A 175 -13.09 18.82 -6.29
N LEU A 176 -14.23 18.13 -6.28
CA LEU A 176 -14.60 17.23 -7.35
C LEU A 176 -15.18 18.11 -8.47
N ASP A 177 -14.33 18.51 -9.41
CA ASP A 177 -14.68 19.31 -10.59
C ASP A 177 -13.82 18.89 -11.80
N ARG A 178 -13.91 19.66 -12.91
CA ARG A 178 -13.18 19.38 -14.16
C ARG A 178 -11.64 19.39 -14.04
N PHE A 179 -11.08 19.80 -12.90
CA PHE A 179 -9.64 19.82 -12.64
C PHE A 179 -9.18 18.65 -11.76
N ASN A 180 -10.12 17.86 -11.23
CA ASN A 180 -9.80 16.70 -10.40
C ASN A 180 -9.40 15.50 -11.28
N GLU A 181 -8.15 15.09 -11.22
CA GLU A 181 -7.65 13.97 -12.03
C GLU A 181 -8.19 12.59 -11.63
N ARG A 182 -8.88 12.51 -10.48
CA ARG A 182 -9.50 11.30 -9.93
C ARG A 182 -11.02 11.32 -10.03
N TRP A 183 -11.55 12.09 -10.98
CA TRP A 183 -12.99 12.24 -11.17
C TRP A 183 -13.70 10.89 -11.29
N ASP A 184 -13.26 10.01 -12.19
CA ASP A 184 -13.89 8.68 -12.38
C ASP A 184 -13.79 7.84 -11.10
N GLU A 185 -12.60 7.75 -10.49
CA GLU A 185 -12.35 6.99 -9.25
C GLU A 185 -13.27 7.44 -8.10
N LEU A 186 -13.42 8.74 -7.91
CA LEU A 186 -14.26 9.31 -6.85
C LEU A 186 -15.76 9.23 -7.16
N HIS A 187 -16.16 8.99 -8.41
CA HIS A 187 -17.56 8.67 -8.74
C HIS A 187 -17.89 7.22 -8.44
N GLU A 188 -16.95 6.30 -8.65
CA GLU A 188 -17.08 4.90 -8.28
C GLU A 188 -16.99 4.72 -6.75
N HIS A 189 -16.15 5.53 -6.08
CA HIS A 189 -15.89 5.49 -4.64
C HIS A 189 -16.07 6.86 -3.97
N PRO A 190 -17.32 7.38 -3.87
CA PRO A 190 -17.58 8.70 -3.30
C PRO A 190 -17.19 8.82 -1.82
N ASP A 191 -17.10 7.70 -1.08
CA ASP A 191 -16.66 7.67 0.31
C ASP A 191 -15.16 7.93 0.49
N TRP A 192 -14.40 7.97 -0.60
CA TRP A 192 -12.98 8.35 -0.62
C TRP A 192 -12.76 9.84 -0.87
N HIS A 193 -13.81 10.63 -1.07
CA HIS A 193 -13.67 12.07 -1.23
C HIS A 193 -13.55 12.78 0.13
N PHE A 194 -12.33 13.23 0.46
CA PHE A 194 -11.99 13.86 1.74
C PHE A 194 -11.84 15.38 1.64
N TYR A 195 -12.53 16.01 0.69
CA TYR A 195 -12.55 17.46 0.54
C TYR A 195 -13.69 18.10 1.33
N GLY A 196 -13.34 18.89 2.35
CA GLY A 196 -14.32 19.64 3.12
C GLY A 196 -13.86 19.91 4.55
N PRO A 197 -14.59 20.75 5.31
CA PRO A 197 -14.22 21.11 6.68
C PRO A 197 -14.31 19.95 7.70
N GLU A 198 -14.91 18.83 7.33
CA GLU A 198 -15.07 17.65 8.18
C GLU A 198 -13.80 16.78 8.28
N PHE A 199 -12.86 16.95 7.34
CA PHE A 199 -11.60 16.23 7.28
C PHE A 199 -10.41 17.17 7.48
N PRO A 200 -9.30 16.71 8.08
CA PRO A 200 -8.04 17.43 8.02
C PRO A 200 -7.57 17.56 6.58
N SER A 201 -6.77 18.59 6.32
CA SER A 201 -6.10 18.73 5.02
C SER A 201 -5.09 17.61 4.80
N PHE A 202 -4.80 17.30 3.53
CA PHE A 202 -3.74 16.36 3.16
C PHE A 202 -2.40 16.69 3.84
N ALA A 203 -2.03 17.98 3.89
CA ALA A 203 -0.78 18.42 4.52
C ALA A 203 -0.76 18.13 6.03
N GLU A 204 -1.85 18.36 6.75
CA GLU A 204 -1.93 18.06 8.19
C GLU A 204 -1.77 16.56 8.48
N LEU A 205 -2.37 15.70 7.65
CA LEU A 205 -2.25 14.24 7.77
C LEU A 205 -0.83 13.76 7.49
N ILE A 206 -0.22 14.24 6.41
CA ILE A 206 1.15 13.88 6.04
C ILE A 206 2.14 14.39 7.08
N ASP A 207 2.01 15.64 7.54
CA ASP A 207 2.89 16.19 8.57
C ASP A 207 2.75 15.41 9.89
N SER A 208 1.53 14.98 10.26
CA SER A 208 1.29 14.13 11.42
C SER A 208 1.99 12.77 11.27
N LEU A 209 1.85 12.09 10.12
CA LEU A 209 2.55 10.83 9.85
C LEU A 209 4.07 10.96 10.00
N TYR A 210 4.68 12.01 9.46
CA TYR A 210 6.14 12.13 9.52
C TYR A 210 6.65 12.62 10.88
N ARG A 211 5.85 13.36 11.67
CA ARG A 211 6.16 13.63 13.10
C ARG A 211 6.10 12.36 13.94
N LEU A 212 5.14 11.47 13.67
CA LEU A 212 5.09 10.13 14.26
C LEU A 212 6.40 9.37 13.98
N ILE A 213 6.80 9.25 12.71
CA ILE A 213 8.01 8.51 12.32
C ILE A 213 9.28 9.10 12.96
N GLU A 214 9.40 10.44 12.95
CA GLU A 214 10.52 11.15 13.57
C GLU A 214 10.64 10.88 15.07
N SER A 215 9.50 10.78 15.75
CA SER A 215 9.46 10.64 17.22
C SER A 215 9.78 9.22 17.70
N HIS A 216 9.80 8.22 16.80
CA HIS A 216 9.97 6.80 17.14
C HIS A 216 11.12 6.17 16.32
N PRO A 217 12.37 6.66 16.44
CA PRO A 217 13.50 6.24 15.59
C PRO A 217 13.92 4.77 15.79
N LYS A 218 13.43 4.11 16.84
CA LYS A 218 13.69 2.68 17.13
C LYS A 218 12.64 1.74 16.52
N THR A 219 11.55 2.29 15.98
CA THR A 219 10.48 1.52 15.34
C THR A 219 10.63 1.64 13.84
N THR A 220 10.58 0.51 13.14
CA THR A 220 10.59 0.51 11.67
C THR A 220 9.18 0.79 11.16
N PHE A 221 9.05 1.80 10.30
CA PHE A 221 7.79 2.13 9.64
C PHE A 221 7.85 1.79 8.16
N ILE A 222 6.78 1.24 7.62
CA ILE A 222 6.55 1.09 6.19
C ILE A 222 5.35 1.98 5.85
N THR A 223 5.57 3.08 5.15
CA THR A 223 4.45 3.88 4.63
C THR A 223 3.83 3.18 3.43
N ALA A 224 2.51 3.10 3.40
CA ALA A 224 1.80 2.62 2.24
C ALA A 224 1.98 3.56 1.03
N HIS A 225 1.90 3.03 -0.18
CA HIS A 225 1.61 3.79 -1.39
C HIS A 225 2.63 4.91 -1.67
N VAL A 226 3.93 4.61 -1.64
CA VAL A 226 5.02 5.55 -1.95
C VAL A 226 5.01 6.76 -1.00
N GLY A 227 5.28 6.52 0.28
CA GLY A 227 5.37 7.58 1.28
C GLY A 227 4.03 8.19 1.66
N CYS A 228 2.92 7.56 1.29
CA CYS A 228 1.57 8.13 1.25
C CYS A 228 1.48 9.42 0.41
N TYR A 229 2.47 9.67 -0.47
CA TYR A 229 2.53 10.86 -1.32
C TYR A 229 3.18 10.56 -2.69
N PRO A 230 2.59 9.63 -3.46
CA PRO A 230 3.14 9.11 -4.72
C PRO A 230 3.31 10.21 -5.79
N GLU A 231 2.50 11.27 -5.75
CA GLU A 231 2.57 12.40 -6.67
C GLU A 231 3.80 13.29 -6.44
N ASN A 232 4.51 13.12 -5.32
CA ASN A 232 5.65 13.96 -4.95
C ASN A 232 6.86 13.13 -4.46
N LEU A 233 7.48 12.41 -5.41
CA LEU A 233 8.72 11.66 -5.15
C LEU A 233 9.85 12.52 -4.56
N GLY A 234 9.86 13.83 -4.83
CA GLY A 234 10.84 14.76 -4.25
C GLY A 234 10.69 14.89 -2.74
N PHE A 235 9.45 14.99 -2.25
CA PHE A 235 9.15 14.98 -0.82
C PHE A 235 9.45 13.60 -0.20
N VAL A 236 8.99 12.51 -0.81
CA VAL A 236 9.23 11.15 -0.31
C VAL A 236 10.73 10.84 -0.21
N SER A 237 11.52 11.30 -1.19
CA SER A 237 13.00 11.20 -1.15
C SER A 237 13.59 11.88 0.07
N GLN A 238 13.15 13.11 0.39
CA GLN A 238 13.63 13.84 1.57
C GLN A 238 13.29 13.11 2.87
N MET A 239 12.12 12.46 2.93
CA MET A 239 11.74 11.69 4.11
C MET A 239 12.55 10.40 4.25
N LEU A 240 12.80 9.69 3.15
CA LEU A 240 13.67 8.50 3.14
C LEU A 240 15.13 8.83 3.50
N ASP A 241 15.63 10.00 3.08
CA ASP A 241 16.95 10.50 3.46
C ASP A 241 17.02 10.86 4.95
N ARG A 242 15.96 11.49 5.49
CA ARG A 242 15.92 11.98 6.87
C ARG A 242 15.74 10.89 7.91
N TYR A 243 14.94 9.86 7.61
CA TYR A 243 14.52 8.85 8.59
C TYR A 243 15.07 7.47 8.21
N PRO A 244 16.15 6.98 8.84
CA PRO A 244 16.74 5.67 8.51
C PRO A 244 15.81 4.47 8.78
N ASN A 245 14.82 4.64 9.68
CA ASN A 245 13.83 3.64 10.07
C ASN A 245 12.59 3.60 9.15
N LEU A 246 12.56 4.41 8.09
CA LEU A 246 11.42 4.47 7.16
C LEU A 246 11.59 3.52 5.98
N TYR A 247 10.52 2.90 5.51
CA TYR A 247 10.44 2.16 4.27
C TYR A 247 9.13 2.53 3.59
N THR A 248 8.95 2.17 2.34
CA THR A 248 7.67 2.35 1.66
C THR A 248 7.40 1.21 0.71
N ASP A 249 6.13 0.86 0.51
CA ASP A 249 5.73 0.03 -0.62
C ASP A 249 5.31 0.87 -1.83
N ILE A 250 5.04 0.20 -2.96
CA ILE A 250 4.57 0.80 -4.22
C ILE A 250 3.10 0.48 -4.52
N SER A 251 2.41 -0.13 -3.57
CA SER A 251 1.12 -0.77 -3.82
C SER A 251 0.08 0.25 -4.24
N ALA A 252 -0.80 -0.15 -5.16
CA ALA A 252 -1.79 0.72 -5.80
C ALA A 252 -1.21 1.99 -6.48
N ARG A 253 0.10 2.09 -6.76
CA ARG A 253 0.73 3.33 -7.29
C ARG A 253 1.55 3.19 -8.57
N ILE A 254 1.33 2.12 -9.34
CA ILE A 254 1.92 2.01 -10.68
C ILE A 254 1.38 3.09 -11.64
N ALA A 255 0.20 3.64 -11.36
CA ALA A 255 -0.42 4.71 -12.10
C ALA A 255 0.44 6.00 -12.04
N GLU A 256 0.87 6.42 -10.85
CA GLU A 256 1.72 7.59 -10.62
C GLU A 256 3.16 7.34 -11.01
N LEU A 257 3.73 6.19 -10.62
CA LEU A 257 5.11 5.84 -10.94
C LEU A 257 5.31 5.71 -12.45
N GLY A 258 4.39 5.01 -13.11
CA GLY A 258 4.48 4.74 -14.54
C GLY A 258 4.11 5.92 -15.43
N ARG A 259 3.35 6.93 -14.94
CA ARG A 259 3.11 8.19 -15.69
C ARG A 259 4.26 9.20 -15.55
N ALA A 260 5.22 8.96 -14.65
CA ALA A 260 6.43 9.76 -14.46
C ALA A 260 7.71 8.89 -14.54
N PRO A 261 7.91 8.14 -15.64
CA PRO A 261 8.82 6.98 -15.67
C PRO A 261 10.29 7.34 -15.43
N TYR A 262 10.77 8.48 -15.94
CA TYR A 262 12.15 8.90 -15.74
C TYR A 262 12.45 9.22 -14.27
N SER A 263 11.55 9.98 -13.62
CA SER A 263 11.68 10.33 -12.20
C SER A 263 11.53 9.11 -11.32
N ALA A 264 10.52 8.27 -11.59
CA ALA A 264 10.29 7.02 -10.86
C ALA A 264 11.50 6.09 -10.98
N ARG A 265 12.03 5.89 -12.20
CA ARG A 265 13.22 5.09 -12.43
C ARG A 265 14.41 5.56 -11.59
N GLN A 266 14.72 6.86 -11.63
CA GLN A 266 15.83 7.42 -10.84
C GLN A 266 15.60 7.26 -9.33
N TRP A 267 14.35 7.35 -8.87
CA TRP A 267 13.99 7.15 -7.48
C TRP A 267 14.23 5.70 -7.01
N PHE A 268 13.82 4.70 -7.80
CA PHE A 268 14.14 3.29 -7.51
C PHE A 268 15.64 3.02 -7.49
N LEU A 269 16.41 3.61 -8.42
CA LEU A 269 17.87 3.47 -8.43
C LEU A 269 18.54 4.09 -7.20
N ARG A 270 17.96 5.16 -6.66
CA ARG A 270 18.50 5.86 -5.48
C ARG A 270 18.17 5.17 -4.17
N TYR A 271 17.00 4.53 -4.08
CA TYR A 271 16.49 3.91 -2.85
C TYR A 271 16.18 2.41 -2.97
N PRO A 272 17.01 1.59 -3.63
CA PRO A 272 16.67 0.20 -3.92
C PRO A 272 16.45 -0.63 -2.65
N GLU A 273 17.11 -0.26 -1.54
CA GLU A 273 17.06 -0.95 -0.26
C GLU A 273 15.98 -0.42 0.71
N ARG A 274 15.08 0.46 0.24
CA ARG A 274 14.04 1.12 1.07
C ARG A 274 12.62 0.97 0.52
N ILE A 275 12.48 0.34 -0.64
CA ILE A 275 11.22 0.23 -1.39
C ILE A 275 10.79 -1.23 -1.43
N LEU A 276 9.56 -1.52 -1.03
CA LEU A 276 8.97 -2.85 -1.06
C LEU A 276 8.03 -2.98 -2.26
N PHE A 277 8.01 -4.16 -2.87
CA PHE A 277 6.96 -4.54 -3.78
C PHE A 277 5.65 -4.79 -3.01
N GLY A 278 4.53 -4.35 -3.59
CA GLY A 278 3.18 -4.65 -3.11
C GLY A 278 2.18 -4.27 -4.19
N THR A 279 1.00 -4.89 -4.19
CA THR A 279 -0.01 -4.62 -5.24
C THR A 279 -1.25 -3.90 -4.72
N ASP A 280 -1.74 -4.25 -3.53
CA ASP A 280 -2.97 -3.73 -2.93
C ASP A 280 -4.20 -3.83 -3.86
N VAL A 281 -4.26 -4.94 -4.60
CA VAL A 281 -5.40 -5.34 -5.43
C VAL A 281 -5.63 -6.82 -5.24
N THR A 282 -6.83 -7.32 -5.55
CA THR A 282 -7.12 -8.76 -5.51
C THR A 282 -6.04 -9.53 -6.28
N PRO A 283 -5.26 -10.42 -5.62
CA PRO A 283 -4.14 -11.09 -6.27
C PRO A 283 -4.62 -11.93 -7.46
N SER A 284 -4.05 -11.66 -8.64
CA SER A 284 -4.31 -12.42 -9.86
C SER A 284 -3.09 -12.36 -10.77
N ALA A 285 -2.94 -13.35 -11.66
CA ALA A 285 -1.84 -13.34 -12.63
C ALA A 285 -1.80 -12.04 -13.45
N ALA A 286 -2.94 -11.57 -13.94
CA ALA A 286 -3.00 -10.38 -14.78
C ALA A 286 -2.52 -9.11 -14.06
N GLN A 287 -2.90 -8.96 -12.78
CA GLN A 287 -2.43 -7.84 -11.95
C GLN A 287 -0.91 -7.93 -11.73
N TYR A 288 -0.40 -9.09 -11.33
CA TYR A 288 1.05 -9.27 -11.14
C TYR A 288 1.86 -9.03 -12.41
N GLN A 289 1.43 -9.60 -13.54
CA GLN A 289 2.10 -9.41 -14.83
C GLN A 289 2.10 -7.95 -15.26
N THR A 290 1.07 -7.18 -14.93
CA THR A 290 1.02 -5.73 -15.17
C THR A 290 2.06 -4.99 -14.34
N TYR A 291 2.18 -5.30 -13.06
CA TYR A 291 3.24 -4.74 -12.20
C TYR A 291 4.65 -5.13 -12.71
N PHE A 292 4.86 -6.38 -13.15
CA PHE A 292 6.15 -6.80 -13.69
C PHE A 292 6.48 -6.10 -15.01
N ARG A 293 5.48 -5.91 -15.89
CA ARG A 293 5.64 -5.11 -17.11
C ARG A 293 6.12 -3.69 -16.78
N VAL A 294 5.52 -3.04 -15.78
CA VAL A 294 5.94 -1.69 -15.34
C VAL A 294 7.38 -1.69 -14.82
N LEU A 295 7.79 -2.68 -14.04
CA LEU A 295 9.10 -2.64 -13.39
C LEU A 295 10.25 -3.19 -14.25
N GLU A 296 9.98 -4.17 -15.11
CA GLU A 296 11.01 -4.92 -15.84
C GLU A 296 11.26 -4.43 -17.26
N THR A 297 10.28 -3.80 -17.92
CA THR A 297 10.38 -3.47 -19.35
C THR A 297 10.58 -1.98 -19.59
N ALA A 298 10.94 -1.63 -20.82
CA ALA A 298 10.96 -0.26 -21.31
C ALA A 298 9.72 0.03 -22.19
N ASP A 299 8.62 -0.69 -21.98
CA ASP A 299 7.40 -0.52 -22.77
C ASP A 299 6.83 0.88 -22.64
N GLU A 300 6.26 1.39 -23.71
CA GLU A 300 5.74 2.75 -23.76
C GLU A 300 4.23 2.74 -23.94
N TYR A 301 3.55 3.65 -23.21
CA TYR A 301 2.15 4.01 -23.47
C TYR A 301 1.16 2.82 -23.47
N PHE A 302 1.14 2.02 -22.40
CA PHE A 302 0.25 0.83 -22.27
C PHE A 302 -0.81 0.98 -21.14
N PRO A 303 -1.94 0.23 -21.21
CA PRO A 303 -2.90 0.11 -20.10
C PRO A 303 -2.26 -0.47 -18.85
N TYR A 304 -2.68 -0.02 -17.68
CA TYR A 304 -2.21 -0.56 -16.40
C TYR A 304 -3.31 -1.20 -15.55
N ASP A 305 -4.54 -1.20 -16.06
CA ASP A 305 -5.66 -1.88 -15.45
C ASP A 305 -6.05 -3.04 -16.38
N PRO A 306 -5.74 -4.30 -16.00
CA PRO A 306 -6.09 -5.46 -16.82
C PRO A 306 -7.58 -5.80 -16.77
N ASP A 307 -8.30 -5.32 -15.75
CA ASP A 307 -9.69 -5.69 -15.47
C ASP A 307 -10.69 -4.67 -16.04
N SER A 308 -10.23 -3.46 -16.40
CA SER A 308 -11.07 -2.40 -16.95
C SER A 308 -10.44 -1.67 -18.14
N PRO A 309 -11.22 -1.38 -19.21
CA PRO A 309 -10.75 -0.54 -20.32
C PRO A 309 -10.54 0.93 -19.92
N ILE A 310 -11.28 1.40 -18.91
CA ILE A 310 -11.11 2.71 -18.28
C ILE A 310 -10.44 2.44 -16.93
N PRO A 311 -9.15 2.75 -16.75
CA PRO A 311 -8.46 2.44 -15.51
C PRO A 311 -9.11 3.15 -14.32
N SER A 312 -9.33 2.39 -13.26
CA SER A 312 -9.95 2.86 -12.00
C SER A 312 -9.21 4.05 -11.38
N GLN A 313 -7.88 4.10 -11.53
CA GLN A 313 -7.04 5.14 -10.94
C GLN A 313 -6.71 6.28 -11.90
N GLY A 314 -7.54 6.51 -12.93
CA GLY A 314 -7.41 7.65 -13.84
C GLY A 314 -7.03 7.28 -15.27
N ARG A 315 -7.57 8.06 -16.22
CA ARG A 315 -7.55 7.81 -17.66
C ARG A 315 -6.22 8.11 -18.34
N TRP A 316 -5.12 7.51 -17.86
CA TRP A 316 -3.81 7.62 -18.50
C TRP A 316 -3.27 6.27 -18.94
N ARG A 317 -2.29 6.34 -19.85
CA ARG A 317 -1.38 5.24 -20.14
C ARG A 317 -0.10 5.45 -19.34
N ILE A 318 0.58 4.36 -19.02
CA ILE A 318 1.85 4.40 -18.29
C ILE A 318 2.98 3.78 -19.11
N TYR A 319 4.19 3.86 -18.56
CA TYR A 319 5.43 3.44 -19.17
C TYR A 319 6.21 2.53 -18.21
N GLY A 320 7.02 1.65 -18.78
CA GLY A 320 7.93 0.78 -18.06
C GLY A 320 9.15 1.55 -17.52
N LEU A 321 9.70 1.07 -16.42
CA LEU A 321 10.81 1.68 -15.70
C LEU A 321 12.16 1.03 -16.02
N TYR A 322 12.16 -0.15 -16.63
CA TYR A 322 13.34 -0.92 -17.02
C TYR A 322 14.39 -0.98 -15.90
N LEU A 323 13.97 -1.46 -14.73
CA LEU A 323 14.83 -1.53 -13.55
C LEU A 323 15.90 -2.62 -13.72
N PRO A 324 17.15 -2.37 -13.28
CA PRO A 324 18.21 -3.36 -13.35
C PRO A 324 18.00 -4.48 -12.32
N ASP A 325 18.63 -5.63 -12.56
CA ASP A 325 18.41 -6.87 -11.81
C ASP A 325 18.70 -6.75 -10.31
N ASP A 326 19.69 -5.96 -9.90
CA ASP A 326 20.02 -5.71 -8.50
C ASP A 326 18.90 -4.95 -7.78
N VAL A 327 18.35 -3.91 -8.43
CA VAL A 327 17.21 -3.15 -7.91
C VAL A 327 15.95 -4.02 -7.85
N LEU A 328 15.67 -4.81 -8.90
CA LEU A 328 14.54 -5.74 -8.89
C LEU A 328 14.65 -6.75 -7.75
N ARG A 329 15.82 -7.35 -7.49
CA ARG A 329 15.99 -8.28 -6.38
C ARG A 329 15.73 -7.63 -5.02
N ALA A 330 16.19 -6.39 -4.82
CA ALA A 330 15.96 -5.65 -3.58
C ALA A 330 14.48 -5.35 -3.36
N VAL A 331 13.81 -4.79 -4.38
CA VAL A 331 12.39 -4.41 -4.33
C VAL A 331 11.47 -5.61 -4.25
N TYR A 332 11.69 -6.64 -5.06
CA TYR A 332 10.82 -7.82 -5.13
C TYR A 332 10.86 -8.64 -3.87
N ARG A 333 12.01 -8.78 -3.20
CA ARG A 333 12.12 -9.67 -2.05
C ARG A 333 13.12 -9.23 -1.00
N GLY A 334 14.26 -8.67 -1.38
CA GLY A 334 15.37 -8.38 -0.46
C GLY A 334 14.94 -7.53 0.75
N ASN A 335 14.18 -6.47 0.51
CA ASN A 335 13.72 -5.57 1.57
C ASN A 335 12.69 -6.24 2.48
N ALA A 336 11.64 -6.84 1.91
CA ALA A 336 10.61 -7.53 2.68
C ALA A 336 11.20 -8.70 3.49
N ALA A 337 12.10 -9.49 2.91
CA ALA A 337 12.76 -10.60 3.60
C ALA A 337 13.61 -10.13 4.79
N ARG A 338 14.30 -8.99 4.67
CA ARG A 338 15.06 -8.39 5.78
C ARG A 338 14.15 -7.93 6.92
N LEU A 339 13.07 -7.23 6.57
CA LEU A 339 12.15 -6.66 7.57
C LEU A 339 11.30 -7.72 8.26
N LEU A 340 10.97 -8.81 7.54
CA LEU A 340 10.05 -9.84 8.02
C LEU A 340 10.74 -11.14 8.39
N GLY A 341 12.06 -11.26 8.22
CA GLY A 341 12.85 -12.46 8.55
C GLY A 341 12.42 -13.69 7.76
N LEU A 342 12.34 -13.57 6.42
CA LEU A 342 11.88 -14.62 5.47
C LEU A 342 13.01 -15.38 4.78
#